data_AF-A0A3D5G725-F1
#
_entry.id   AF-A0A3D5G725-F1
#
_cell.length_a   1.000
_cell.length_b   1.000
_cell.length_c   1.000
_cell.angle_alpha   90.00
_cell.angle_beta   90.00
_cell.angle_gamma   90.00
#
_symmetry.space_group_name_H-M   'P 1'
#
loop_
_entity.id
_entity.type
_entity.pdbx_description
1 polymer ?
#
loop_
_entity_poly.entity_id
_entity_poly.type
_entity_poly.pdbx_seq_one_letter_code
_entity_poly.pdbx_strand_id
1 'polypeptide(L)' 'MDDKKTVAIRVEMPPELRNRFKSAVARDGKNMRDVLLEFMEGYVTKAEQPKIEASQNQNNT' A
#
# COMPACT_ATOMS: atom_id res chain seq x y z
N MET A 1 16.34 18.62 -16.27
CA MET A 1 15.05 17.93 -16.43
C MET A 1 15.22 16.61 -15.73
N ASP A 2 14.65 16.45 -14.54
CA ASP A 2 14.73 15.20 -13.80
C ASP A 2 13.90 14.14 -14.52
N ASP A 3 14.58 13.34 -15.34
CA ASP A 3 14.08 12.07 -15.85
C ASP A 3 13.72 11.19 -14.65
N LYS A 4 12.47 11.28 -14.19
CA LYS A 4 11.92 10.35 -13.19
C LYS A 4 11.90 8.96 -13.81
N LYS A 5 13.02 8.25 -13.70
CA LYS A 5 13.16 6.85 -14.10
C LYS A 5 12.12 6.04 -13.33
N THR A 6 11.06 5.66 -14.04
CA THR A 6 10.08 4.71 -13.52
C THR A 6 10.64 3.30 -13.59
N VAL A 7 10.47 2.52 -12.54
CA VAL A 7 10.78 1.08 -12.53
C VAL A 7 9.49 0.30 -12.68
N ALA A 8 9.50 -0.76 -13.49
CA ALA A 8 8.37 -1.66 -13.64
C ALA A 8 8.43 -2.78 -12.60
N ILE A 9 7.29 -3.09 -11.99
CA ILE A 9 7.14 -4.21 -11.05
C ILE A 9 6.19 -5.22 -11.69
N ARG A 10 6.61 -6.50 -11.72
CA ARG A 10 5.76 -7.62 -12.11
C ARG A 10 5.25 -8.31 -10.85
N VAL A 11 3.93 -8.45 -10.74
CA VAL A 11 3.28 -9.13 -9.62
C VAL A 11 2.47 -10.30 -10.14
N GLU A 12 2.68 -11.46 -9.54
CA GLU A 12 1.86 -12.64 -9.77
C GLU A 12 0.76 -12.69 -8.70
N MET A 13 -0.48 -12.94 -9.12
CA MET A 13 -1.63 -12.98 -8.23
C MET A 13 -2.73 -13.88 -8.78
N PRO A 14 -3.63 -14.39 -7.93
CA PRO A 14 -4.78 -15.16 -8.39
C PRO A 14 -5.64 -14.37 -9.38
N PRO A 15 -6.17 -15.00 -10.43
CA PRO A 15 -6.96 -14.32 -11.45
C PRO A 15 -8.24 -13.69 -10.88
N GLU A 16 -8.84 -14.33 -9.88
CA GLU A 16 -10.02 -13.81 -9.18
C GLU A 16 -9.73 -12.50 -8.45
N LEU A 17 -8.57 -12.39 -7.79
CA LEU A 17 -8.15 -11.17 -7.12
C LEU A 17 -7.96 -10.04 -8.12
N ARG A 18 -7.28 -10.31 -9.24
CA ARG A 18 -7.10 -9.34 -10.32
C ARG A 18 -8.44 -8.85 -10.86
N ASN A 19 -9.40 -9.75 -11.09
CA ASN A 19 -10.71 -9.39 -11.62
C ASN A 19 -11.50 -8.54 -10.63
N ARG A 20 -11.52 -8.92 -9.35
CA ARG A 20 -12.18 -8.13 -8.30
C ARG A 20 -11.55 -6.76 -8.15
N PHE A 21 -10.21 -6.69 -8.15
CA PHE A 21 -9.49 -5.43 -8.08
C PHE A 21 -9.78 -4.54 -9.29
N LYS A 22 -9.70 -5.07 -10.51
CA LYS A 22 -10.04 -4.35 -11.74
C LYS A 22 -11.47 -3.80 -11.70
N SER A 23 -12.45 -4.60 -11.29
CA SER A 23 -13.84 -4.18 -11.20
C SER A 23 -14.05 -3.06 -10.18
N ALA A 24 -13.40 -3.15 -9.01
CA ALA A 24 -13.47 -2.11 -7.98
C ALA A 24 -12.85 -0.80 -8.48
N VAL A 25 -11.66 -0.86 -9.06
CA VAL A 25 -10.96 0.31 -9.61
C VAL A 25 -11.76 1.00 -10.71
N ALA A 26 -12.38 0.22 -11.61
CA ALA A 26 -13.21 0.75 -12.68
C ALA A 26 -14.48 1.42 -12.15
N ARG A 27 -15.12 0.85 -11.11
CA ARG A 27 -16.29 1.45 -10.46
C ARG A 27 -15.98 2.82 -9.85
N ASP A 28 -14.78 2.99 -9.32
CA ASP A 28 -14.33 4.23 -8.69
C ASP A 28 -13.78 5.25 -9.72
N GLY A 29 -13.78 4.90 -11.01
CA GLY A 29 -13.22 5.76 -12.07
C GLY A 29 -11.71 5.98 -11.97
N LYS A 30 -11.00 5.15 -11.21
CA LYS A 30 -9.56 5.27 -10.95
C LYS A 30 -8.72 4.45 -11.93
N ASN A 31 -7.43 4.76 -11.98
CA ASN A 31 -6.45 3.94 -12.69
C ASN A 31 -5.85 2.87 -11.76
N MET A 32 -5.66 1.64 -12.26
CA MET A 32 -5.03 0.55 -11.49
C MET A 32 -3.63 0.92 -11.00
N ARG A 33 -2.87 1.67 -11.79
CA ARG A 33 -1.53 2.14 -11.42
C ARG A 33 -1.60 3.04 -10.18
N ASP A 34 -2.48 4.03 -10.20
CA ASP A 34 -2.55 5.03 -9.13
C ASP A 34 -2.97 4.38 -7.82
N VAL A 35 -3.96 3.49 -7.86
CA VAL A 35 -4.41 2.75 -6.67
C VAL A 35 -3.29 1.86 -6.09
N LEU A 36 -2.48 1.22 -6.93
CA LEU A 36 -1.34 0.43 -6.48
C LEU A 36 -0.25 1.30 -5.83
N LEU A 37 0.04 2.47 -6.41
CA LEU A 37 1.02 3.40 -5.87
C LEU A 37 0.55 3.98 -4.52
N GLU A 38 -0.73 4.40 -4.43
CA GLU A 38 -1.34 4.86 -3.17
C GLU A 38 -1.26 3.77 -2.09
N PHE A 39 -1.52 2.51 -2.45
CA PHE A 39 -1.42 1.39 -1.52
C PHE A 39 0.01 1.15 -1.03
N MET A 40 0.99 1.20 -1.94
CA MET A 40 2.41 1.04 -1.60
C MET A 40 2.89 2.17 -0.67
N GLU A 41 2.54 3.42 -0.97
CA GLU A 41 2.88 4.58 -0.14
C GLU A 41 2.26 4.44 1.26
N GLY A 42 0.97 4.09 1.34
CA GLY A 42 0.31 3.85 2.62
C GLY A 42 0.91 2.69 3.43
N TYR A 43 1.44 1.67 2.76
CA TYR A 43 2.17 0.58 3.42
C TYR A 43 3.49 1.07 4.00
N VAL A 44 4.29 1.82 3.22
CA VAL A 44 5.57 2.38 3.66
C VAL A 44 5.36 3.34 4.84
N THR A 45 4.41 4.27 4.74
CA THR A 45 4.12 5.22 5.83
C THR A 45 3.77 4.49 7.14
N LYS A 46 3.00 3.40 7.08
CA LYS A 46 2.69 2.60 8.28
C LYS A 46 3.89 1.85 8.83
N ALA A 47 4.79 1.40 7.96
CA ALA A 47 6.01 0.69 8.35
C ALA A 47 7.06 1.63 8.97
N GLU A 48 7.12 2.88 8.49
CA GLU A 48 8.04 3.91 8.98
C GLU A 48 7.56 4.63 10.23
N GLN A 49 6.27 4.52 10.57
CA GLN A 49 5.77 5.02 11.85
C GLN A 49 6.52 4.32 12.99
N PRO A 50 7.16 5.08 13.90
CA PRO A 50 7.77 4.48 15.07
C PRO A 50 6.69 3.71 15.82
N LYS A 51 6.93 2.42 16.05
CA LYS A 51 6.10 1.65 16.99
C LYS A 51 6.23 2.39 18.31
N ILE A 52 5.19 3.12 18.70
CA ILE A 52 5.04 3.56 20.09
C ILE A 52 4.82 2.25 20.84
N GLU A 53 5.92 1.65 21.30
CA GLU A 53 5.88 0.63 22.32
C GLU A 53 5.17 1.29 23.49
N ALA A 54 3.90 0.94 23.67
CA ALA A 54 3.17 1.31 24.85
C ALA A 54 3.95 0.71 26.01
N SER A 55 4.78 1.53 26.66
CA SER A 55 5.47 1.17 27.88
C SER A 55 4.43 0.65 28.85
N GLN A 56 4.39 -0.67 29.00
CA GLN A 56 3.67 -1.35 30.06
C GLN A 56 4.37 -0.98 31.37
N ASN A 57 4.05 0.19 31.93
CA ASN A 57 4.38 0.47 33.31
C ASN A 57 3.25 -0.13 34.17
N GLN A 58 3.34 -1.45 34.37
CA GLN A 58 2.65 -2.10 35.48
C GLN A 58 3.36 -1.63 36.75
N ASN A 59 2.86 -0.53 37.34
CA ASN A 59 3.25 -0.13 38.69
C ASN A 59 2.73 -1.19 39.67
N ASN A 60 3.70 -1.90 40.24
CA ASN A 60 3.57 -2.72 41.43
C ASN A 60 3.27 -1.84 42.65
N THR A 61 2.12 -2.03 43.31
CA THR A 61 1.87 -1.66 44.71
C THR A 61 0.82 -2.60 45.29
#